data_AF-A0A1G7NKS5-F1
#
_entry.id   AF-A0A1G7NKS5-F1
#
_cell.length_a   1.000
_cell.length_b   1.000
_cell.length_c   1.000
_cell.angle_alpha   90.00
_cell.angle_beta   90.00
_cell.angle_gamma   90.00
#
_symmetry.space_group_name_H-M   'P 1'
#
loop_
_entity.id
_entity.type
_entity.pdbx_description
1 polymer ?
#
loop_
_entity_poly.entity_id
_entity_poly.type
_entity_poly.pdbx_seq_one_letter_code
_entity_poly.pdbx_strand_id
1 'polypeptide(L)'
;MRRKKEVLRSGLISLAICALLASCNQGFDNDESFSSGVSNSVLETPALDANCFTTLTNSDGTESVKVTWPVVYGANGYSVNVSRVDNPASPEKIIGDSIVDGCSVTFLKEEDTKYRITVLALGGKDGNTDSETGRYDYSTYLPATLIPEGTDIADYINSNLPNSSSEEQVFELKGGAEYTMNSLANFKMNKVTLRGDKNSRAIIKVGENGGFMIHAGFKMKYINVDCTDMTAEGGILGLGKLENAADSAMCASITTEALGYKALGANQDGYVIVDPVVIQDCNFKNVPKSLLYGNKKNWSLYDFRITGCIVQLNNAGSSNSVLHLQGASNGLIKNCTLRNNTFYNVQENSSAYFLRYSNSSNAQPKKIFGDAKASYVIEHNTFCRTMTGKDFANNLANTNTITTYCCYNIFEDVFRLYQFVQTQTVRTTIGNTISGITNAVNSNDNGGRKDSNGNPLATEEVQGFTDWSKELDLTATNGGVDFTPTGSVAKQNKSGDPRWYK
;
A
#
# COMPACT_ATOMS: atom_id res chain seq x y z
N MET A 1 44.59 -26.57 65.53
CA MET A 1 43.97 -25.32 65.02
C MET A 1 43.95 -25.38 63.49
N ARG A 2 42.83 -25.00 62.85
CA ARG A 2 42.62 -24.89 61.39
C ARG A 2 42.83 -26.16 60.54
N ARG A 3 41.76 -26.97 60.39
CA ARG A 3 41.39 -27.76 59.19
C ARG A 3 40.20 -28.67 59.52
N LYS A 4 39.01 -28.11 59.77
CA LYS A 4 37.75 -28.88 59.93
C LYS A 4 36.48 -28.11 59.53
N LYS A 5 36.59 -26.98 58.82
CA LYS A 5 35.43 -26.10 58.47
C LYS A 5 35.13 -25.96 56.97
N GLU A 6 35.83 -26.65 56.07
CA GLU A 6 35.52 -26.61 54.63
C GLU A 6 34.75 -27.84 54.09
N VAL A 7 34.67 -28.95 54.84
CA VAL A 7 33.93 -30.14 54.37
C VAL A 7 32.44 -30.12 54.77
N LEU A 8 32.02 -29.24 55.67
CA LEU A 8 30.63 -29.19 56.15
C LEU A 8 29.73 -28.21 55.37
N ARG A 9 30.28 -27.35 54.51
CA ARG A 9 29.50 -26.41 53.68
C ARG A 9 29.20 -26.92 52.26
N SER A 10 29.96 -27.89 51.74
CA SER A 10 29.63 -28.57 50.48
C SER A 10 28.55 -29.66 50.65
N GLY A 11 28.37 -30.21 51.85
CA GLY A 11 27.36 -31.27 52.11
C GLY A 11 25.92 -30.76 52.23
N LEU A 12 25.71 -29.51 52.66
CA LEU A 12 24.36 -28.92 52.80
C LEU A 12 23.85 -28.24 51.53
N ILE A 13 24.74 -27.86 50.61
CA ILE A 13 24.34 -27.32 49.29
C ILE A 13 23.95 -28.46 48.33
N SER A 14 24.59 -29.64 48.42
CA SER A 14 24.17 -30.82 47.63
C SER A 14 22.83 -31.41 48.06
N LEU A 15 22.43 -31.31 49.33
CA LEU A 15 21.16 -31.88 49.79
C LEU A 15 19.93 -31.02 49.40
N ALA A 16 20.10 -29.69 49.29
CA ALA A 16 19.05 -28.79 48.83
C ALA A 16 18.84 -28.86 47.30
N ILE A 17 19.91 -29.12 46.53
CA ILE A 17 19.82 -29.37 45.08
C ILE A 17 19.16 -30.73 44.81
N CYS A 18 19.44 -31.76 45.62
CA CYS A 18 18.73 -33.05 45.50
C CYS A 18 17.24 -32.96 45.85
N ALA A 19 16.82 -32.09 46.77
CA ALA A 19 15.40 -31.91 47.08
C ALA A 19 14.62 -31.11 46.01
N LEU A 20 15.28 -30.17 45.32
CA LEU A 20 14.70 -29.44 44.17
C LEU A 20 14.71 -30.26 42.86
N LEU A 21 15.60 -31.25 42.74
CA LEU A 21 15.58 -32.23 41.65
C LEU A 21 14.65 -33.43 41.94
N ALA A 22 14.34 -33.72 43.20
CA ALA A 22 13.42 -34.79 43.59
C ALA A 22 11.94 -34.43 43.46
N SER A 23 11.58 -33.15 43.28
CA SER A 23 10.24 -32.77 42.79
C SER A 23 10.07 -32.91 41.28
N CYS A 24 11.13 -33.31 40.56
CA CYS A 24 11.12 -33.61 39.12
C CYS A 24 11.39 -35.09 38.83
N ASN A 25 11.17 -35.99 39.79
CA ASN A 25 11.36 -37.44 39.58
C ASN A 25 10.17 -38.31 40.00
N GLN A 26 9.05 -37.68 40.31
CA GLN A 26 7.71 -38.26 40.21
C GLN A 26 6.79 -37.24 39.53
N GLY A 27 7.18 -36.81 38.32
CA GLY A 27 6.13 -36.51 37.36
C GLY A 27 5.37 -37.81 37.17
N PHE A 28 4.05 -37.78 37.27
CA PHE A 28 3.17 -38.93 37.04
C PHE A 28 3.74 -39.80 35.92
N ASP A 29 4.23 -41.00 36.28
CA ASP A 29 4.56 -42.07 35.33
C ASP A 29 3.23 -42.70 34.94
N ASN A 30 2.36 -41.86 34.39
CA ASN A 30 1.24 -42.33 33.64
C ASN A 30 1.82 -42.57 32.26
N ASP A 31 1.92 -43.84 31.86
CA ASP A 31 1.64 -44.28 30.49
C ASP A 31 0.20 -43.88 30.08
N GLU A 32 -0.22 -42.64 30.40
CA GLU A 32 -1.30 -41.94 29.76
C GLU A 32 -0.80 -41.64 28.34
N SER A 33 -0.82 -42.69 27.54
CA SER A 33 -1.08 -42.53 26.13
C SER A 33 -2.37 -41.73 26.05
N PHE A 34 -2.26 -40.44 25.74
CA PHE A 34 -3.40 -39.60 25.42
C PHE A 34 -4.04 -40.20 24.17
N SER A 35 -4.96 -41.14 24.40
CA SER A 35 -5.82 -41.68 23.38
C SER A 35 -6.86 -40.62 23.06
N SER A 36 -7.04 -40.37 21.78
CA SER A 36 -8.12 -39.50 21.31
C SER A 36 -9.51 -40.08 21.59
N GLY A 37 -9.58 -41.35 22.02
CA GLY A 37 -10.82 -42.11 22.14
C GLY A 37 -11.40 -42.56 20.79
N VAL A 38 -10.75 -42.24 19.67
CA VAL A 38 -11.20 -42.51 18.31
C VAL A 38 -10.20 -43.44 17.61
N SER A 39 -10.66 -44.62 17.17
CA SER A 39 -9.86 -45.60 16.44
C SER A 39 -10.69 -46.29 15.35
N ASN A 40 -10.03 -46.80 14.31
CA ASN A 40 -10.63 -47.52 13.18
C ASN A 40 -11.83 -46.78 12.54
N SER A 41 -11.82 -45.45 12.54
CA SER A 41 -12.92 -44.61 12.08
C SER A 41 -12.53 -43.77 10.87
N VAL A 42 -13.51 -43.38 10.06
CA VAL A 42 -13.35 -42.34 9.02
C VAL A 42 -13.50 -40.99 9.71
N LEU A 43 -12.45 -40.16 9.71
CA LEU A 43 -12.43 -38.88 10.42
C LEU A 43 -13.21 -37.82 9.67
N GLU A 44 -14.23 -37.25 10.29
CA GLU A 44 -15.00 -36.14 9.69
C GLU A 44 -14.16 -34.86 9.68
N THR A 45 -13.89 -34.33 8.48
CA THR A 45 -13.17 -33.07 8.30
C THR A 45 -13.99 -31.91 8.89
N PRO A 46 -13.35 -30.95 9.58
CA PRO A 46 -14.08 -29.84 10.18
C PRO A 46 -14.76 -28.99 9.10
N ALA A 47 -16.03 -28.66 9.32
CA ALA A 47 -16.75 -27.71 8.49
C ALA A 47 -16.12 -26.32 8.64
N LEU A 48 -15.90 -25.66 7.50
CA LEU A 48 -15.47 -24.26 7.45
C LEU A 48 -16.69 -23.39 7.15
N ASP A 49 -16.84 -22.31 7.92
CA ASP A 49 -17.86 -21.28 7.70
C ASP A 49 -17.28 -19.87 7.92
N ALA A 50 -18.11 -18.83 7.78
CA ALA A 50 -17.68 -17.44 7.91
C ALA A 50 -17.05 -17.11 9.28
N ASN A 51 -17.45 -17.81 10.36
CA ASN A 51 -16.96 -17.57 11.72
C ASN A 51 -15.55 -18.14 11.94
N CYS A 52 -15.09 -19.01 11.03
CA CYS A 52 -13.72 -19.52 11.04
C CYS A 52 -12.67 -18.45 10.69
N PHE A 53 -13.09 -17.30 10.14
CA PHE A 53 -12.19 -16.29 9.57
C PHE A 53 -12.14 -15.03 10.43
N THR A 54 -10.94 -14.59 10.78
CA THR A 54 -10.70 -13.34 11.52
C THR A 54 -9.61 -12.52 10.85
N THR A 55 -9.78 -11.20 10.81
CA THR A 55 -8.74 -10.28 10.33
C THR A 55 -7.83 -9.91 11.50
N LEU A 56 -6.52 -10.04 11.30
CA LEU A 56 -5.49 -9.60 12.23
C LEU A 56 -4.77 -8.39 11.65
N THR A 57 -4.62 -7.32 12.43
CA THR A 57 -3.78 -6.18 12.04
C THR A 57 -2.34 -6.44 12.47
N ASN A 58 -1.42 -6.40 11.52
CA ASN A 58 0.01 -6.59 11.75
C ASN A 58 0.65 -5.28 12.25
N SER A 59 1.84 -5.36 12.86
CA SER A 59 2.55 -4.20 13.41
C SER A 59 2.99 -3.16 12.36
N ASP A 60 3.08 -3.57 11.10
CA ASP A 60 3.39 -2.72 9.95
C ASP A 60 2.13 -2.11 9.30
N GLY A 61 0.94 -2.37 9.86
CA GLY A 61 -0.34 -1.90 9.35
C GLY A 61 -0.91 -2.71 8.19
N THR A 62 -0.25 -3.79 7.77
CA THR A 62 -0.87 -4.78 6.86
C THR A 62 -1.87 -5.65 7.63
N GLU A 63 -2.73 -6.37 6.91
CA GLU A 63 -3.71 -7.26 7.51
C GLU A 63 -3.44 -8.71 7.12
N SER A 64 -3.75 -9.64 8.00
CA SER A 64 -3.70 -11.08 7.75
C SER A 64 -5.06 -11.71 8.00
N VAL A 65 -5.39 -12.77 7.28
CA VAL A 65 -6.55 -13.62 7.57
C VAL A 65 -6.08 -14.80 8.42
N LYS A 66 -6.64 -14.96 9.61
CA LYS A 66 -6.50 -16.16 10.41
C LYS A 66 -7.73 -17.04 10.23
N VAL A 67 -7.50 -18.27 9.81
CA VAL A 67 -8.52 -19.33 9.68
C VAL A 67 -8.39 -20.27 10.85
N THR A 68 -9.48 -20.58 11.54
CA THR A 68 -9.51 -21.49 12.70
C THR A 68 -10.64 -22.49 12.54
N TRP A 69 -10.40 -23.75 12.90
CA TRP A 69 -11.40 -24.83 12.90
C TRP A 69 -11.41 -25.60 14.22
N PRO A 70 -12.47 -26.37 14.52
CA PRO A 70 -12.50 -27.23 15.70
C PRO A 70 -11.54 -28.42 15.58
N VAL A 71 -11.14 -28.96 16.74
CA VAL A 71 -10.30 -30.17 16.83
C VAL A 71 -11.11 -31.39 16.39
N VAL A 72 -10.54 -32.19 15.48
CA VAL A 72 -10.99 -33.54 15.14
C VAL A 72 -10.20 -34.55 15.96
N TYR A 73 -10.87 -35.21 16.89
CA TYR A 73 -10.26 -36.26 17.72
C TYR A 73 -9.82 -37.44 16.85
N GLY A 74 -8.56 -37.86 17.01
CA GLY A 74 -7.98 -38.99 16.28
C GLY A 74 -7.25 -38.60 14.99
N ALA A 75 -7.27 -37.30 14.62
CA ALA A 75 -6.51 -36.78 13.51
C ALA A 75 -5.00 -36.74 13.81
N ASN A 76 -4.19 -37.11 12.83
CA ASN A 76 -2.73 -37.06 12.83
C ASN A 76 -2.20 -35.71 12.30
N GLY A 77 -3.08 -34.69 12.22
CA GLY A 77 -2.81 -33.38 11.65
C GLY A 77 -3.85 -33.00 10.60
N TYR A 78 -3.66 -31.84 9.97
CA TYR A 78 -4.54 -31.35 8.92
C TYR A 78 -3.74 -31.01 7.67
N SER A 79 -4.20 -31.47 6.50
CA SER A 79 -3.72 -30.96 5.22
C SER A 79 -4.50 -29.71 4.86
N VAL A 80 -3.80 -28.59 4.71
CA VAL A 80 -4.41 -27.27 4.48
C VAL A 80 -3.84 -26.66 3.22
N ASN A 81 -4.72 -26.19 2.34
CA ASN A 81 -4.35 -25.39 1.19
C ASN A 81 -5.15 -24.09 1.15
N VAL A 82 -4.47 -23.00 0.80
CA VAL A 82 -5.07 -21.70 0.55
C VAL A 82 -4.61 -21.26 -0.83
N SER A 83 -5.57 -20.98 -1.72
CA SER A 83 -5.30 -20.48 -3.06
C SER A 83 -6.04 -19.19 -3.33
N ARG A 84 -5.38 -18.22 -3.98
CA ARG A 84 -6.03 -17.08 -4.62
C ARG A 84 -6.73 -17.55 -5.89
N VAL A 85 -8.02 -17.22 -6.02
CA VAL A 85 -8.91 -17.71 -7.09
C VAL A 85 -9.61 -16.57 -7.84
N ASP A 86 -9.01 -15.37 -7.88
CA ASP A 86 -9.50 -14.25 -8.68
C ASP A 86 -9.64 -14.61 -10.17
N ASN A 87 -8.73 -15.45 -10.68
CA ASN A 87 -8.84 -16.12 -11.96
C ASN A 87 -9.06 -17.62 -11.73
N PRO A 88 -10.31 -18.14 -11.82
CA PRO A 88 -10.59 -19.56 -11.60
C PRO A 88 -9.85 -20.51 -12.55
N ALA A 89 -9.43 -20.03 -13.73
CA ALA A 89 -8.68 -20.83 -14.70
C ALA A 89 -7.19 -20.98 -14.31
N SER A 90 -6.67 -20.11 -13.44
CA SER A 90 -5.29 -20.18 -12.95
C SER A 90 -5.21 -19.75 -11.47
N PRO A 91 -5.59 -20.64 -10.53
CA PRO A 91 -5.43 -20.39 -9.11
C PRO A 91 -3.96 -20.31 -8.69
N GLU A 92 -3.63 -19.37 -7.81
CA GLU A 92 -2.29 -19.23 -7.25
C GLU A 92 -2.26 -19.76 -5.82
N LYS A 93 -1.38 -20.73 -5.53
CA LYS A 93 -1.21 -21.29 -4.19
C LYS A 93 -0.50 -20.27 -3.28
N ILE A 94 -1.12 -19.91 -2.18
CA ILE A 94 -0.54 -19.09 -1.10
C ILE A 94 0.04 -20.00 -0.02
N ILE A 95 -0.75 -20.99 0.40
CA ILE A 95 -0.33 -22.10 1.25
C ILE A 95 -0.60 -23.37 0.47
N GLY A 96 0.44 -24.12 0.15
CA GLY A 96 0.35 -25.36 -0.59
C GLY A 96 0.81 -26.55 0.24
N ASP A 97 0.05 -27.63 0.21
CA ASP A 97 0.43 -28.98 0.65
C ASP A 97 1.03 -29.00 2.07
N SER A 98 0.50 -28.15 2.95
CA SER A 98 1.00 -27.95 4.30
C SER A 98 0.28 -28.86 5.29
N ILE A 99 1.03 -29.68 6.02
CA ILE A 99 0.54 -30.45 7.16
C ILE A 99 0.71 -29.59 8.41
N VAL A 100 -0.40 -29.31 9.09
CA VAL A 100 -0.44 -28.44 10.27
C VAL A 100 -0.81 -29.26 11.50
N ASP A 101 0.04 -29.21 12.52
CA ASP A 101 -0.16 -29.84 13.84
C ASP A 101 -0.96 -28.93 14.79
N GLY A 102 -2.07 -28.40 14.30
CA GLY A 102 -2.88 -27.40 14.98
C GLY A 102 -4.13 -27.04 14.20
N CYS A 103 -5.03 -26.28 14.82
CA CYS A 103 -6.35 -25.99 14.24
C CYS A 103 -6.48 -24.57 13.69
N SER A 104 -5.37 -23.98 13.23
CA SER A 104 -5.41 -22.67 12.58
C SER A 104 -4.24 -22.45 11.61
N VAL A 105 -4.48 -21.65 10.58
CA VAL A 105 -3.44 -21.07 9.71
C VAL A 105 -3.64 -19.57 9.57
N THR A 106 -2.59 -18.85 9.19
CA THR A 106 -2.66 -17.41 8.89
C THR A 106 -1.97 -17.13 7.57
N PHE A 107 -2.58 -16.28 6.75
CA PHE A 107 -1.99 -15.79 5.50
C PHE A 107 -2.26 -14.29 5.32
N LEU A 108 -1.46 -13.62 4.50
CA LEU A 108 -1.62 -12.18 4.25
C LEU A 108 -2.97 -11.90 3.57
N LYS A 109 -3.70 -10.91 4.09
CA LYS A 109 -4.97 -10.46 3.51
C LYS A 109 -4.70 -9.48 2.39
N GLU A 110 -5.17 -9.82 1.21
CA GLU A 110 -5.24 -8.91 0.07
C GLU A 110 -6.68 -8.37 -0.04
N GLU A 111 -6.81 -7.07 -0.34
CA GLU A 111 -8.10 -6.45 -0.56
C GLU A 111 -8.69 -6.85 -1.92
N ASP A 112 -10.02 -6.97 -1.99
CA ASP A 112 -10.74 -7.37 -3.21
C ASP A 112 -10.15 -8.63 -3.87
N THR A 113 -9.90 -9.65 -3.04
CA THR A 113 -9.37 -10.96 -3.44
C THR A 113 -10.33 -12.08 -3.04
N LYS A 114 -10.49 -13.05 -3.94
CA LYS A 114 -11.20 -14.30 -3.69
C LYS A 114 -10.19 -15.39 -3.34
N TYR A 115 -10.46 -16.11 -2.26
CA TYR A 115 -9.65 -17.21 -1.77
C TYR A 115 -10.46 -18.49 -1.76
N ARG A 116 -9.78 -19.61 -1.98
CA ARG A 116 -10.28 -20.95 -1.74
C ARG A 116 -9.42 -21.61 -0.67
N ILE A 117 -10.07 -22.01 0.41
CA ILE A 117 -9.45 -22.72 1.52
C ILE A 117 -9.96 -24.15 1.50
N THR A 118 -9.04 -25.09 1.62
CA THR A 118 -9.36 -26.50 1.82
C THR A 118 -8.67 -27.03 3.05
N VAL A 119 -9.40 -27.77 3.87
CA VAL A 119 -8.88 -28.45 5.07
C VAL A 119 -9.27 -29.92 4.94
N LEU A 120 -8.37 -30.81 5.31
CA LEU A 120 -8.61 -32.25 5.41
C LEU A 120 -8.03 -32.76 6.72
N ALA A 121 -8.84 -33.43 7.54
CA ALA A 121 -8.34 -34.14 8.71
C ALA A 121 -7.63 -35.41 8.26
N LEU A 122 -6.34 -35.54 8.61
CA LEU A 122 -5.52 -36.68 8.21
C LEU A 122 -5.66 -37.81 9.23
N GLY A 123 -5.94 -39.02 8.75
CA GLY A 123 -5.89 -40.26 9.51
C GLY A 123 -4.47 -40.81 9.61
N GLY A 124 -4.36 -42.13 9.77
CA GLY A 124 -3.09 -42.86 9.87
C GLY A 124 -2.62 -43.19 11.29
N LYS A 125 -3.24 -42.59 12.31
CA LYS A 125 -3.08 -42.97 13.72
C LYS A 125 -4.26 -43.84 14.16
N ASP A 126 -4.00 -44.87 14.95
CA ASP A 126 -5.02 -45.76 15.55
C ASP A 126 -6.00 -46.41 14.54
N GLY A 127 -5.54 -46.64 13.29
CA GLY A 127 -6.35 -47.21 12.21
C GLY A 127 -7.38 -46.26 11.59
N ASN A 128 -7.35 -44.97 11.95
CA ASN A 128 -8.24 -43.96 11.39
C ASN A 128 -7.88 -43.65 9.94
N THR A 129 -8.89 -43.28 9.14
CA THR A 129 -8.74 -42.92 7.72
C THR A 129 -9.32 -41.55 7.44
N ASP A 130 -8.77 -40.89 6.44
CA ASP A 130 -9.19 -39.57 5.95
C ASP A 130 -10.63 -39.64 5.39
N SER A 131 -11.38 -38.53 5.46
CA SER A 131 -12.65 -38.36 4.76
C SER A 131 -12.51 -37.45 3.54
N GLU A 132 -13.60 -36.76 3.17
CA GLU A 132 -13.56 -35.77 2.10
C GLU A 132 -12.91 -34.47 2.56
N THR A 133 -12.30 -33.78 1.59
CA THR A 133 -11.70 -32.46 1.83
C THR A 133 -12.79 -31.41 1.95
N GLY A 134 -12.82 -30.72 3.08
CA GLY A 134 -13.69 -29.58 3.33
C GLY A 134 -13.20 -28.38 2.54
N ARG A 135 -14.14 -27.59 2.01
CA ARG A 135 -13.84 -26.43 1.17
C ARG A 135 -14.68 -25.23 1.57
N TYR A 136 -14.04 -24.06 1.60
CA TYR A 136 -14.72 -22.77 1.76
C TYR A 136 -14.12 -21.72 0.81
N ASP A 137 -14.99 -21.04 0.08
CA ASP A 137 -14.60 -19.91 -0.76
C ASP A 137 -14.81 -18.61 0.05
N TYR A 138 -13.70 -17.97 0.45
CA TYR A 138 -13.67 -16.75 1.25
C TYR A 138 -13.40 -15.54 0.36
N SER A 139 -14.01 -14.39 0.63
CA SER A 139 -13.82 -13.18 -0.17
C SER A 139 -13.63 -11.95 0.70
N THR A 140 -12.70 -11.09 0.31
CA THR A 140 -12.51 -9.75 0.93
C THR A 140 -13.26 -8.64 0.18
N TYR A 141 -14.08 -8.99 -0.82
CA TYR A 141 -14.91 -8.03 -1.55
C TYR A 141 -16.00 -7.48 -0.62
N LEU A 142 -16.03 -6.16 -0.47
CA LEU A 142 -17.18 -5.47 0.08
C LEU A 142 -18.33 -5.45 -0.95
N PRO A 143 -19.61 -5.55 -0.52
CA PRO A 143 -20.76 -5.35 -1.40
C PRO A 143 -20.67 -4.00 -2.11
N ALA A 144 -20.84 -3.99 -3.43
CA ALA A 144 -20.73 -2.78 -4.23
C ALA A 144 -21.99 -2.47 -5.03
N THR A 145 -22.19 -1.17 -5.27
CA THR A 145 -23.21 -0.65 -6.17
C THR A 145 -22.60 -0.50 -7.56
N LEU A 146 -23.13 -1.24 -8.54
CA LEU A 146 -22.71 -1.13 -9.94
C LEU A 146 -23.16 0.22 -10.51
N ILE A 147 -22.23 0.98 -11.12
CA ILE A 147 -22.57 2.17 -11.91
C ILE A 147 -23.03 1.71 -13.30
N PRO A 148 -24.25 2.03 -13.74
CA PRO A 148 -24.77 1.61 -15.03
C PRO A 148 -23.93 2.15 -16.20
N GLU A 149 -23.64 1.28 -17.18
CA GLU A 149 -22.94 1.67 -18.41
C GLU A 149 -23.63 2.83 -19.12
N GLY A 150 -22.83 3.70 -19.76
CA GLY A 150 -23.35 4.86 -20.49
C GLY A 150 -23.79 6.03 -19.60
N THR A 151 -23.73 5.89 -18.27
CA THR A 151 -23.97 6.99 -17.34
C THR A 151 -22.69 7.80 -17.13
N ASP A 152 -22.82 9.12 -16.98
CA ASP A 152 -21.73 9.95 -16.49
C ASP A 152 -21.44 9.64 -15.02
N ILE A 153 -20.19 9.32 -14.70
CA ILE A 153 -19.80 8.90 -13.34
C ILE A 153 -20.07 10.01 -12.32
N ALA A 154 -19.80 11.27 -12.68
CA ALA A 154 -19.99 12.36 -11.74
C ALA A 154 -21.47 12.58 -11.46
N ASP A 155 -22.34 12.54 -12.48
CA ASP A 155 -23.78 12.67 -12.29
C ASP A 155 -24.34 11.55 -11.42
N TYR A 156 -23.89 10.31 -11.65
CA TYR A 156 -24.32 9.15 -10.86
C TYR A 156 -23.88 9.28 -9.40
N ILE A 157 -22.60 9.55 -9.14
CA ILE A 157 -22.06 9.71 -7.79
C ILE A 157 -22.76 10.86 -7.06
N ASN A 158 -22.86 12.03 -7.69
CA ASN A 158 -23.43 13.21 -7.05
C ASN A 158 -24.92 13.03 -6.71
N SER A 159 -25.65 12.18 -7.45
CA SER A 159 -27.07 11.88 -7.23
C SER A 159 -27.32 10.75 -6.21
N ASN A 160 -26.41 9.77 -6.12
CA ASN A 160 -26.61 8.56 -5.32
C ASN A 160 -25.82 8.54 -4.01
N LEU A 161 -24.89 9.49 -3.81
CA LEU A 161 -24.08 9.54 -2.60
C LEU A 161 -24.72 10.42 -1.52
N PRO A 162 -24.94 9.90 -0.29
CA PRO A 162 -25.39 10.72 0.83
C PRO A 162 -24.36 11.81 1.17
N ASN A 163 -24.75 12.80 1.97
CA ASN A 163 -23.82 13.88 2.34
C ASN A 163 -22.64 13.39 3.20
N SER A 164 -22.85 12.36 4.02
CA SER A 164 -21.83 11.67 4.81
C SER A 164 -22.31 10.28 5.23
N SER A 165 -21.37 9.36 5.45
CA SER A 165 -21.63 8.00 5.96
C SER A 165 -20.47 7.56 6.86
N SER A 166 -20.77 6.80 7.92
CA SER A 166 -19.74 6.13 8.73
C SER A 166 -19.18 4.90 8.03
N GLU A 167 -19.96 4.28 7.15
CA GLU A 167 -19.61 3.07 6.41
C GLU A 167 -18.96 3.41 5.08
N GLU A 168 -18.01 2.56 4.65
CA GLU A 168 -17.40 2.66 3.33
C GLU A 168 -18.43 2.39 2.24
N GLN A 169 -18.58 3.35 1.31
CA GLN A 169 -19.45 3.22 0.15
C GLN A 169 -18.65 2.66 -1.01
N VAL A 170 -19.09 1.55 -1.60
CA VAL A 170 -18.34 0.86 -2.65
C VAL A 170 -19.12 0.96 -3.95
N PHE A 171 -18.49 1.52 -4.97
CA PHE A 171 -18.99 1.60 -6.34
C PHE A 171 -18.13 0.75 -7.26
N GLU A 172 -18.79 0.05 -8.17
CA GLU A 172 -18.15 -0.83 -9.13
C GLU A 172 -18.45 -0.39 -10.55
N LEU A 173 -17.43 -0.37 -11.40
CA LEU A 173 -17.54 -0.19 -12.84
C LEU A 173 -17.56 -1.55 -13.51
N LYS A 174 -18.42 -1.73 -14.51
CA LYS A 174 -18.46 -2.99 -15.26
C LYS A 174 -17.16 -3.18 -16.03
N GLY A 175 -16.58 -4.37 -15.94
CA GLY A 175 -15.33 -4.69 -16.63
C GLY A 175 -15.40 -4.48 -18.14
N GLY A 176 -14.38 -3.85 -18.71
CA GLY A 176 -14.23 -3.54 -20.13
C GLY A 176 -15.17 -2.46 -20.66
N ALA A 177 -16.04 -1.89 -19.83
CA ALA A 177 -16.93 -0.82 -20.24
C ALA A 177 -16.21 0.53 -20.31
N GLU A 178 -16.78 1.45 -21.10
CA GLU A 178 -16.36 2.85 -21.14
C GLU A 178 -17.39 3.74 -20.44
N TYR A 179 -16.90 4.72 -19.69
CA TYR A 179 -17.68 5.71 -18.97
C TYR A 179 -17.15 7.12 -19.28
N THR A 180 -18.02 8.12 -19.18
CA THR A 180 -17.61 9.53 -19.21
C THR A 180 -17.62 10.12 -17.80
N MET A 181 -16.80 11.14 -17.58
CA MET A 181 -16.85 11.99 -16.40
C MET A 181 -16.67 13.43 -16.84
N ASN A 182 -17.78 14.12 -17.12
CA ASN A 182 -17.78 15.46 -17.68
C ASN A 182 -17.81 16.57 -16.62
N SER A 183 -18.02 16.22 -15.36
CA SER A 183 -18.02 17.13 -14.22
C SER A 183 -17.27 16.51 -13.03
N LEU A 184 -17.16 17.25 -11.91
CA LEU A 184 -16.55 16.74 -10.70
C LEU A 184 -17.43 15.69 -10.02
N ALA A 185 -16.91 14.47 -9.88
CA ALA A 185 -17.47 13.46 -8.97
C ALA A 185 -17.10 13.84 -7.54
N ASN A 186 -18.05 14.43 -6.80
CA ASN A 186 -17.82 14.92 -5.44
C ASN A 186 -18.25 13.87 -4.41
N PHE A 187 -17.26 13.23 -3.78
CA PHE A 187 -17.51 12.19 -2.79
C PHE A 187 -17.88 12.73 -1.40
N LYS A 188 -17.85 14.05 -1.20
CA LYS A 188 -18.20 14.71 0.07
C LYS A 188 -17.43 14.07 1.24
N MET A 189 -18.05 13.93 2.40
CA MET A 189 -17.49 13.30 3.60
C MET A 189 -17.83 11.80 3.68
N ASN A 190 -17.72 11.09 2.57
CA ASN A 190 -17.90 9.63 2.54
C ASN A 190 -16.58 8.94 2.28
N LYS A 191 -16.34 7.83 2.99
CA LYS A 191 -15.27 6.89 2.63
C LYS A 191 -15.72 6.12 1.40
N VAL A 192 -14.96 6.16 0.31
CA VAL A 192 -15.39 5.56 -0.96
C VAL A 192 -14.34 4.62 -1.54
N THR A 193 -14.75 3.42 -1.93
CA THR A 193 -14.00 2.59 -2.88
C THR A 193 -14.68 2.66 -4.25
N LEU A 194 -13.95 3.09 -5.26
CA LEU A 194 -14.32 2.98 -6.67
C LEU A 194 -13.44 1.91 -7.32
N ARG A 195 -14.03 0.79 -7.72
CA ARG A 195 -13.30 -0.35 -8.30
C ARG A 195 -13.80 -0.72 -9.69
N GLY A 196 -12.89 -1.12 -10.56
CA GLY A 196 -13.18 -1.82 -11.80
C GLY A 196 -12.89 -3.31 -11.68
N ASP A 197 -12.96 -4.02 -12.80
CA ASP A 197 -12.59 -5.43 -12.86
C ASP A 197 -11.06 -5.59 -13.03
N LYS A 198 -10.48 -6.50 -12.24
CA LYS A 198 -9.02 -6.76 -12.19
C LYS A 198 -8.46 -7.28 -13.51
N ASN A 199 -9.25 -8.01 -14.29
CA ASN A 199 -8.84 -8.67 -15.53
C ASN A 199 -9.30 -7.91 -16.78
N SER A 200 -10.31 -7.07 -16.66
CA SER A 200 -10.90 -6.28 -17.74
C SER A 200 -11.23 -4.88 -17.23
N ARG A 201 -10.23 -4.03 -17.07
CA ARG A 201 -10.40 -2.69 -16.46
C ARG A 201 -11.36 -1.84 -17.30
N ALA A 202 -12.30 -1.16 -16.63
CA ALA A 202 -13.13 -0.14 -17.26
C ALA A 202 -12.29 1.09 -17.62
N ILE A 203 -12.72 1.86 -18.62
CA ILE A 203 -12.10 3.12 -19.03
C ILE A 203 -13.00 4.29 -18.64
N ILE A 204 -12.46 5.26 -17.89
CA ILE A 204 -13.11 6.54 -17.62
C ILE A 204 -12.50 7.60 -18.53
N LYS A 205 -13.30 8.16 -19.45
CA LYS A 205 -12.94 9.31 -20.28
C LYS A 205 -13.29 10.59 -19.53
N VAL A 206 -12.26 11.30 -19.06
CA VAL A 206 -12.41 12.52 -18.27
C VAL A 206 -12.58 13.70 -19.23
N GLY A 207 -13.74 14.34 -19.18
CA GLY A 207 -14.02 15.53 -19.97
C GLY A 207 -13.34 16.78 -19.40
N GLU A 208 -13.58 17.93 -20.04
CA GLU A 208 -12.94 19.23 -19.73
C GLU A 208 -12.97 19.59 -18.24
N ASN A 209 -14.13 19.39 -17.60
CA ASN A 209 -14.41 19.72 -16.20
C ASN A 209 -14.43 18.48 -15.28
N GLY A 210 -13.97 17.34 -15.79
CA GLY A 210 -13.98 16.07 -15.07
C GLY A 210 -12.90 16.00 -13.99
N GLY A 211 -13.21 15.28 -12.92
CA GLY A 211 -12.26 14.95 -11.87
C GLY A 211 -12.90 14.34 -10.64
N PHE A 212 -12.09 13.73 -9.79
CA PHE A 212 -12.51 13.19 -8.50
C PHE A 212 -12.27 14.22 -7.40
N MET A 213 -13.25 14.45 -6.53
CA MET A 213 -13.12 15.36 -5.39
C MET A 213 -13.39 14.63 -4.08
N ILE A 214 -12.39 14.53 -3.22
CA ILE A 214 -12.46 13.80 -1.94
C ILE A 214 -12.28 14.73 -0.74
N HIS A 215 -12.97 14.40 0.36
CA HIS A 215 -12.79 15.03 1.67
C HIS A 215 -12.57 14.00 2.79
N ALA A 216 -12.73 12.70 2.47
CA ALA A 216 -12.53 11.56 3.36
C ALA A 216 -11.74 10.46 2.63
N GLY A 217 -11.62 9.28 3.25
CA GLY A 217 -10.87 8.15 2.68
C GLY A 217 -11.35 7.75 1.29
N PHE A 218 -10.43 7.35 0.42
CA PHE A 218 -10.74 7.04 -0.97
C PHE A 218 -9.86 5.92 -1.49
N LYS A 219 -10.44 4.93 -2.18
CA LYS A 219 -9.69 3.88 -2.87
C LYS A 219 -10.13 3.83 -4.33
N MET A 220 -9.18 3.87 -5.25
CA MET A 220 -9.40 3.60 -6.67
C MET A 220 -8.63 2.35 -7.07
N LYS A 221 -9.32 1.38 -7.68
CA LYS A 221 -8.73 0.07 -7.99
C LYS A 221 -9.10 -0.42 -9.38
N TYR A 222 -8.13 -0.96 -10.12
CA TYR A 222 -8.37 -1.69 -11.38
C TYR A 222 -9.12 -0.87 -12.45
N ILE A 223 -8.77 0.41 -12.61
CA ILE A 223 -9.43 1.32 -13.54
C ILE A 223 -8.40 1.96 -14.48
N ASN A 224 -8.79 2.12 -15.74
CA ASN A 224 -8.10 2.95 -16.70
C ASN A 224 -8.75 4.34 -16.72
N VAL A 225 -7.95 5.40 -16.66
CA VAL A 225 -8.41 6.78 -16.66
C VAL A 225 -7.74 7.51 -17.83
N ASP A 226 -8.53 8.04 -18.74
CA ASP A 226 -8.08 8.86 -19.85
C ASP A 226 -8.31 10.34 -19.53
N CYS A 227 -7.22 11.06 -19.28
CA CYS A 227 -7.24 12.48 -18.94
C CYS A 227 -6.99 13.40 -20.16
N THR A 228 -7.05 12.87 -21.38
CA THR A 228 -6.67 13.62 -22.60
C THR A 228 -7.44 14.93 -22.75
N ASP A 229 -8.74 14.93 -22.45
CA ASP A 229 -9.60 16.11 -22.62
C ASP A 229 -9.67 16.99 -21.36
N MET A 230 -9.03 16.59 -20.26
CA MET A 230 -9.10 17.29 -18.98
C MET A 230 -8.32 18.60 -19.04
N THR A 231 -8.98 19.75 -18.81
CA THR A 231 -8.29 21.05 -18.85
C THR A 231 -8.66 22.01 -17.71
N ALA A 232 -9.85 21.91 -17.11
CA ALA A 232 -10.29 22.86 -16.10
C ALA A 232 -9.64 22.61 -14.74
N GLU A 233 -9.69 21.36 -14.25
CA GLU A 233 -9.26 21.03 -12.89
C GLU A 233 -7.74 21.03 -12.72
N GLY A 234 -7.28 21.29 -11.49
CA GLY A 234 -5.85 21.37 -11.17
C GLY A 234 -5.14 20.02 -11.09
N GLY A 235 -5.91 18.94 -10.91
CA GLY A 235 -5.47 17.55 -10.93
C GLY A 235 -6.65 16.58 -10.97
N ILE A 236 -6.40 15.33 -11.36
CA ILE A 236 -7.46 14.31 -11.53
C ILE A 236 -8.06 13.87 -10.19
N LEU A 237 -7.26 13.79 -9.13
CA LEU A 237 -7.73 13.59 -7.75
C LEU A 237 -7.53 14.88 -6.94
N GLY A 238 -8.61 15.64 -6.74
CA GLY A 238 -8.64 16.84 -5.92
C GLY A 238 -9.02 16.56 -4.46
N LEU A 239 -8.35 17.23 -3.53
CA LEU A 239 -8.78 17.33 -2.12
C LEU A 239 -9.62 18.59 -1.95
N GLY A 240 -10.79 18.51 -1.30
CA GLY A 240 -11.83 19.55 -1.23
C GLY A 240 -11.45 21.01 -1.56
N LYS A 241 -12.20 21.67 -2.45
CA LYS A 241 -11.93 23.06 -2.89
C LYS A 241 -12.13 24.11 -1.79
N LEU A 242 -13.00 23.86 -0.81
CA LEU A 242 -13.28 24.75 0.33
C LEU A 242 -13.46 26.22 -0.10
N GLU A 243 -14.42 26.47 -0.99
CA GLU A 243 -14.64 27.78 -1.62
C GLU A 243 -15.59 28.65 -0.81
N ASN A 244 -16.47 28.04 -0.01
CA ASN A 244 -17.44 28.73 0.82
C ASN A 244 -17.50 28.18 2.26
N ALA A 245 -18.30 28.84 3.10
CA ALA A 245 -18.44 28.48 4.51
C ALA A 245 -19.11 27.10 4.71
N ALA A 246 -20.00 26.68 3.81
CA ALA A 246 -20.65 25.38 3.88
C ALA A 246 -19.66 24.24 3.61
N ASP A 247 -18.78 24.40 2.62
CA ASP A 247 -17.70 23.45 2.33
C ASP A 247 -16.78 23.27 3.54
N SER A 248 -16.44 24.39 4.20
CA SER A 248 -15.59 24.39 5.39
C SER A 248 -16.29 23.73 6.60
N ALA A 249 -17.58 24.00 6.79
CA ALA A 249 -18.38 23.39 7.85
C ALA A 249 -18.51 21.88 7.68
N MET A 250 -18.62 21.38 6.44
CA MET A 250 -18.66 19.95 6.15
C MET A 250 -17.40 19.22 6.64
N CYS A 251 -16.23 19.88 6.60
CA CYS A 251 -14.95 19.31 7.01
C CYS A 251 -14.54 19.66 8.45
N ALA A 252 -15.44 20.22 9.27
CA ALA A 252 -15.11 20.67 10.62
C ALA A 252 -14.56 19.54 11.52
N SER A 253 -15.08 18.32 11.35
CA SER A 253 -14.68 17.13 12.13
C SER A 253 -13.26 16.62 11.83
N ILE A 254 -12.67 17.04 10.71
CA ILE A 254 -11.34 16.59 10.27
C ILE A 254 -10.30 17.72 10.32
N THR A 255 -10.62 18.81 11.01
CA THR A 255 -9.64 19.86 11.28
C THR A 255 -8.57 19.34 12.26
N THR A 256 -7.37 19.89 12.18
CA THR A 256 -6.28 19.56 13.14
C THR A 256 -6.68 19.74 14.61
N GLU A 257 -7.61 20.67 14.90
CA GLU A 257 -8.14 20.88 16.24
C GLU A 257 -9.18 19.82 16.63
N ALA A 258 -10.17 19.56 15.78
CA ALA A 258 -11.20 18.56 16.06
C ALA A 258 -10.63 17.14 16.20
N LEU A 259 -9.54 16.83 15.49
CA LEU A 259 -8.81 15.56 15.60
C LEU A 259 -7.88 15.50 16.83
N GLY A 260 -7.80 16.56 17.64
CA GLY A 260 -7.02 16.60 18.87
C GLY A 260 -5.52 16.84 18.68
N TYR A 261 -5.02 17.03 17.46
CA TYR A 261 -3.59 17.18 17.20
C TYR A 261 -2.99 18.44 17.84
N LYS A 262 -3.79 19.50 18.04
CA LYS A 262 -3.36 20.71 18.76
C LYS A 262 -2.95 20.41 20.20
N ALA A 263 -3.73 19.58 20.90
CA ALA A 263 -3.41 19.14 22.25
C ALA A 263 -2.13 18.28 22.31
N LEU A 264 -1.75 17.68 21.18
CA LEU A 264 -0.52 16.90 21.00
C LEU A 264 0.66 17.75 20.47
N GLY A 265 0.53 19.08 20.44
CA GLY A 265 1.61 20.00 20.07
C GLY A 265 1.62 20.44 18.59
N ALA A 266 0.62 20.05 17.79
CA ALA A 266 0.46 20.62 16.45
C ALA A 266 0.19 22.13 16.56
N ASN A 267 0.79 22.90 15.67
CA ASN A 267 0.70 24.36 15.69
C ASN A 267 0.29 24.98 14.35
N GLN A 268 -0.16 24.16 13.40
CA GLN A 268 -0.70 24.61 12.12
C GLN A 268 -2.16 24.24 12.00
N ASP A 269 -2.94 25.07 11.30
CA ASP A 269 -4.34 24.80 11.00
C ASP A 269 -4.47 24.21 9.60
N GLY A 270 -5.32 23.20 9.50
CA GLY A 270 -5.60 22.53 8.24
C GLY A 270 -6.61 21.40 8.43
N TYR A 271 -6.78 20.64 7.36
CA TYR A 271 -7.69 19.52 7.29
C TYR A 271 -6.87 18.25 7.05
N VAL A 272 -7.20 17.18 7.76
CA VAL A 272 -6.49 15.90 7.68
C VAL A 272 -7.45 14.80 7.27
N ILE A 273 -7.23 14.21 6.11
CA ILE A 273 -7.90 12.96 5.75
C ILE A 273 -7.18 11.84 6.49
N VAL A 274 -7.83 11.32 7.54
CA VAL A 274 -7.27 10.28 8.43
C VAL A 274 -7.35 8.90 7.79
N ASP A 275 -8.46 8.61 7.13
CA ASP A 275 -8.64 7.36 6.41
C ASP A 275 -7.72 7.29 5.17
N PRO A 276 -7.26 6.08 4.77
CA PRO A 276 -6.33 5.96 3.66
C PRO A 276 -6.89 6.50 2.33
N VAL A 277 -5.98 7.09 1.54
CA VAL A 277 -6.21 7.43 0.14
C VAL A 277 -5.31 6.53 -0.72
N VAL A 278 -5.90 5.62 -1.49
CA VAL A 278 -5.21 4.55 -2.21
C VAL A 278 -5.56 4.58 -3.69
N ILE A 279 -4.55 4.51 -4.56
CA ILE A 279 -4.71 4.27 -5.99
C ILE A 279 -3.92 2.99 -6.30
N GLN A 280 -4.61 1.95 -6.73
CA GLN A 280 -4.01 0.63 -6.89
C GLN A 280 -4.35 0.02 -8.25
N ASP A 281 -3.34 -0.50 -8.94
CA ASP A 281 -3.47 -1.23 -10.20
C ASP A 281 -4.29 -0.46 -11.24
N CYS A 282 -4.10 0.86 -11.30
CA CYS A 282 -4.77 1.77 -12.23
C CYS A 282 -3.81 2.28 -13.32
N ASN A 283 -4.35 2.60 -14.49
CA ASN A 283 -3.59 3.28 -15.54
C ASN A 283 -4.14 4.68 -15.76
N PHE A 284 -3.27 5.67 -15.89
CA PHE A 284 -3.63 7.05 -16.17
C PHE A 284 -2.94 7.52 -17.43
N LYS A 285 -3.72 7.81 -18.47
CA LYS A 285 -3.27 8.36 -19.75
C LYS A 285 -3.32 9.88 -19.72
N ASN A 286 -2.31 10.52 -20.31
CA ASN A 286 -2.26 11.96 -20.58
C ASN A 286 -2.59 12.86 -19.36
N VAL A 287 -2.09 12.55 -18.15
CA VAL A 287 -2.33 13.43 -16.99
C VAL A 287 -1.70 14.81 -17.24
N PRO A 288 -2.51 15.88 -17.39
CA PRO A 288 -2.01 17.15 -17.92
C PRO A 288 -1.43 18.08 -16.85
N LYS A 289 -1.76 17.82 -15.58
CA LYS A 289 -1.33 18.61 -14.42
C LYS A 289 -0.94 17.69 -13.27
N SER A 290 -1.71 17.69 -12.19
CA SER A 290 -1.48 16.84 -11.02
C SER A 290 -2.25 15.52 -11.11
N LEU A 291 -1.63 14.45 -10.60
CA LEU A 291 -2.35 13.24 -10.22
C LEU A 291 -3.15 13.49 -8.93
N LEU A 292 -2.50 14.09 -7.92
CA LEU A 292 -3.10 14.51 -6.66
C LEU A 292 -2.97 16.02 -6.48
N TYR A 293 -4.07 16.71 -6.21
CA TYR A 293 -4.10 18.16 -6.06
C TYR A 293 -4.79 18.60 -4.76
N GLY A 294 -4.05 19.30 -3.90
CA GLY A 294 -4.56 19.84 -2.64
C GLY A 294 -5.41 21.11 -2.80
N ASN A 295 -5.83 21.48 -4.01
CA ASN A 295 -6.65 22.67 -4.30
C ASN A 295 -6.15 23.99 -3.67
N LYS A 296 -4.83 24.12 -3.47
CA LYS A 296 -4.20 25.27 -2.79
C LYS A 296 -4.78 25.55 -1.39
N LYS A 297 -5.36 24.53 -0.74
CA LYS A 297 -5.82 24.57 0.66
C LYS A 297 -4.89 23.73 1.54
N ASN A 298 -4.93 23.99 2.84
CA ASN A 298 -4.10 23.32 3.85
C ASN A 298 -4.57 21.88 4.12
N TRP A 299 -4.55 21.04 3.09
CA TRP A 299 -4.87 19.62 3.18
C TRP A 299 -3.63 18.81 3.51
N SER A 300 -3.81 17.85 4.40
CA SER A 300 -2.82 16.81 4.70
C SER A 300 -3.47 15.44 4.62
N LEU A 301 -2.69 14.45 4.20
CA LEU A 301 -3.12 13.06 4.14
C LEU A 301 -2.37 12.28 5.22
N TYR A 302 -3.11 11.51 6.02
CA TYR A 302 -2.48 10.65 7.01
C TYR A 302 -1.81 9.44 6.34
N ASP A 303 -2.44 8.88 5.31
CA ASP A 303 -1.93 7.74 4.55
C ASP A 303 -2.31 7.89 3.07
N PHE A 304 -1.29 7.92 2.21
CA PHE A 304 -1.45 8.02 0.76
C PHE A 304 -0.60 6.97 0.07
N ARG A 305 -1.23 6.17 -0.81
CA ARG A 305 -0.60 5.04 -1.48
C ARG A 305 -0.90 5.04 -2.97
N ILE A 306 0.13 4.85 -3.78
CA ILE A 306 0.00 4.51 -5.21
C ILE A 306 0.76 3.20 -5.44
N THR A 307 0.06 2.16 -5.89
CA THR A 307 0.65 0.84 -6.09
C THR A 307 0.27 0.20 -7.41
N GLY A 308 1.20 -0.46 -8.10
CA GLY A 308 0.90 -1.24 -9.31
C GLY A 308 0.42 -0.42 -10.51
N CYS A 309 0.63 0.90 -10.51
CA CYS A 309 0.04 1.81 -11.50
C CYS A 309 0.97 2.11 -12.68
N ILE A 310 0.38 2.44 -13.82
CA ILE A 310 1.06 3.14 -14.93
C ILE A 310 0.50 4.55 -15.03
N VAL A 311 1.34 5.56 -14.86
CA VAL A 311 0.94 6.96 -14.94
C VAL A 311 1.74 7.64 -16.04
N GLN A 312 1.08 7.89 -17.17
CA GLN A 312 1.61 8.68 -18.26
C GLN A 312 1.18 10.13 -18.09
N LEU A 313 2.16 10.99 -17.85
CA LEU A 313 2.00 12.43 -17.82
C LEU A 313 2.06 12.99 -19.24
N ASN A 314 1.33 14.09 -19.45
CA ASN A 314 1.44 14.95 -20.63
C ASN A 314 1.27 16.40 -20.16
N ASN A 315 2.23 16.86 -19.36
CA ASN A 315 2.07 18.06 -18.55
C ASN A 315 2.99 19.22 -18.98
N ALA A 316 3.29 19.32 -20.28
CA ALA A 316 4.15 20.36 -20.84
C ALA A 316 3.80 21.75 -20.29
N GLY A 317 4.79 22.47 -19.77
CA GLY A 317 4.61 23.84 -19.27
C GLY A 317 3.76 23.99 -18.00
N SER A 318 3.15 22.92 -17.47
CA SER A 318 2.40 22.97 -16.23
C SER A 318 3.32 23.24 -15.04
N SER A 319 2.95 24.16 -14.15
CA SER A 319 3.62 24.40 -12.87
C SER A 319 3.06 23.54 -11.73
N ASN A 320 2.02 22.76 -12.00
CA ASN A 320 1.43 21.87 -11.01
C ASN A 320 2.22 20.56 -10.94
N SER A 321 2.80 20.29 -9.77
CA SER A 321 3.46 19.02 -9.44
C SER A 321 2.56 17.79 -9.62
N VAL A 322 3.14 16.60 -9.81
CA VAL A 322 2.37 15.34 -9.92
C VAL A 322 1.59 15.07 -8.64
N LEU A 323 2.27 15.16 -7.50
CA LEU A 323 1.70 15.14 -6.16
C LEU A 323 1.83 16.56 -5.57
N HIS A 324 0.73 17.31 -5.61
CA HIS A 324 0.72 18.75 -5.35
C HIS A 324 -0.07 19.07 -4.08
N LEU A 325 0.61 19.09 -2.94
CA LEU A 325 0.08 19.59 -1.67
C LEU A 325 0.71 20.92 -1.27
N GLN A 326 1.00 21.78 -2.24
CA GLN A 326 1.16 23.20 -1.98
C GLN A 326 -0.22 23.79 -1.65
N GLY A 327 -0.60 23.68 -0.38
CA GLY A 327 -1.69 24.43 0.22
C GLY A 327 -1.42 25.93 0.36
N ALA A 328 -2.24 26.61 1.17
CA ALA A 328 -2.15 28.05 1.39
C ALA A 328 -0.91 28.42 2.22
N SER A 329 -0.58 27.62 3.25
CA SER A 329 0.56 27.86 4.14
C SER A 329 1.22 26.57 4.65
N ASN A 330 0.51 25.45 4.61
CA ASN A 330 1.01 24.12 5.00
C ASN A 330 0.37 23.02 4.12
N GLY A 331 0.54 21.76 4.51
CA GLY A 331 0.07 20.58 3.78
C GLY A 331 1.19 19.56 3.60
N LEU A 332 0.97 18.31 3.99
CA LEU A 332 1.87 17.20 3.72
C LEU A 332 1.14 15.85 3.72
N ILE A 333 1.82 14.82 3.22
CA ILE A 333 1.47 13.42 3.45
C ILE A 333 2.28 12.93 4.65
N LYS A 334 1.66 12.25 5.62
CA LYS A 334 2.37 11.64 6.76
C LYS A 334 2.98 10.30 6.38
N ASN A 335 2.18 9.39 5.85
CA ASN A 335 2.63 8.09 5.35
C ASN A 335 2.44 8.05 3.84
N CYS A 336 3.52 8.14 3.07
CA CYS A 336 3.49 8.10 1.62
C CYS A 336 4.07 6.78 1.13
N THR A 337 3.34 6.03 0.32
CA THR A 337 3.84 4.81 -0.32
C THR A 337 3.67 4.90 -1.84
N LEU A 338 4.78 4.85 -2.57
CA LEU A 338 4.79 4.64 -4.02
C LEU A 338 5.52 3.32 -4.27
N ARG A 339 4.81 2.30 -4.75
CA ARG A 339 5.38 0.96 -4.93
C ARG A 339 4.96 0.31 -6.24
N ASN A 340 5.90 -0.32 -6.94
CA ASN A 340 5.60 -1.09 -8.15
C ASN A 340 4.89 -0.26 -9.23
N ASN A 341 5.30 1.00 -9.41
CA ASN A 341 4.67 1.89 -10.38
C ASN A 341 5.62 2.25 -11.52
N THR A 342 5.04 2.57 -12.68
CA THR A 342 5.73 3.23 -13.78
C THR A 342 5.15 4.62 -13.97
N PHE A 343 5.95 5.65 -13.72
CA PHE A 343 5.61 7.03 -14.04
C PHE A 343 6.48 7.48 -15.21
N TYR A 344 5.87 8.01 -16.26
CA TYR A 344 6.63 8.60 -17.35
C TYR A 344 5.95 9.81 -17.95
N ASN A 345 6.72 10.64 -18.64
CA ASN A 345 6.19 11.85 -19.27
C ASN A 345 6.50 11.85 -20.76
N VAL A 346 5.47 12.05 -21.57
CA VAL A 346 5.62 12.14 -23.04
C VAL A 346 6.12 13.53 -23.47
N GLN A 347 6.16 14.48 -22.53
CA GLN A 347 6.66 15.84 -22.74
C GLN A 347 7.75 16.19 -21.72
N GLU A 348 8.60 17.15 -22.07
CA GLU A 348 9.52 17.73 -21.09
C GLU A 348 8.79 18.68 -20.14
N ASN A 349 9.21 18.67 -18.87
CA ASN A 349 8.73 19.63 -17.88
C ASN A 349 9.88 20.10 -16.97
N SER A 350 10.10 21.42 -16.99
CA SER A 350 11.08 22.14 -16.18
C SER A 350 10.45 23.12 -15.17
N SER A 351 9.12 23.10 -15.05
CA SER A 351 8.33 24.04 -14.23
C SER A 351 7.70 23.39 -13.00
N ALA A 352 7.37 22.11 -13.05
CA ALA A 352 6.75 21.35 -11.98
C ALA A 352 7.75 20.47 -11.21
N TYR A 353 7.30 19.88 -10.11
CA TYR A 353 8.05 18.91 -9.31
C TYR A 353 7.28 17.58 -9.29
N PHE A 354 7.91 16.46 -8.93
CA PHE A 354 7.13 15.24 -8.70
C PHE A 354 6.29 15.37 -7.43
N LEU A 355 6.90 15.76 -6.31
CA LEU A 355 6.21 16.04 -5.04
C LEU A 355 6.46 17.47 -4.58
N ARG A 356 5.41 18.20 -4.17
CA ARG A 356 5.56 19.55 -3.63
C ARG A 356 4.66 19.82 -2.44
N TYR A 357 5.26 20.41 -1.41
CA TYR A 357 4.56 21.00 -0.27
C TYR A 357 4.66 22.54 -0.26
N SER A 358 3.88 23.17 0.60
CA SER A 358 3.83 24.63 0.72
C SER A 358 5.13 25.24 1.22
N ASN A 359 5.68 24.68 2.30
CA ASN A 359 6.83 25.22 3.02
C ASN A 359 7.44 24.13 3.89
N SER A 360 8.74 23.88 3.79
CA SER A 360 9.45 22.84 4.57
C SER A 360 9.40 23.06 6.08
N SER A 361 9.25 24.31 6.55
CA SER A 361 9.11 24.61 7.97
C SER A 361 7.73 24.24 8.51
N ASN A 362 6.67 24.41 7.72
CA ASN A 362 5.29 24.15 8.17
C ASN A 362 4.78 22.77 7.78
N ALA A 363 5.33 22.18 6.70
CA ALA A 363 5.07 20.81 6.25
C ALA A 363 5.87 19.78 7.07
N GLN A 364 5.88 19.94 8.38
CA GLN A 364 6.51 19.00 9.32
C GLN A 364 5.44 18.13 9.96
N PRO A 365 5.67 16.81 10.10
CA PRO A 365 4.71 15.92 10.73
C PRO A 365 4.29 16.43 12.10
N LYS A 366 5.26 16.91 12.89
CA LYS A 366 4.99 17.37 14.24
C LYS A 366 4.03 18.57 14.35
N LYS A 367 4.01 19.39 13.29
CA LYS A 367 3.27 20.65 13.26
C LYS A 367 1.83 20.49 12.81
N ILE A 368 1.52 19.39 12.13
CA ILE A 368 0.16 19.04 11.67
C ILE A 368 -0.46 17.95 12.56
N PHE A 369 0.29 16.91 12.91
CA PHE A 369 -0.22 15.68 13.53
C PHE A 369 0.17 15.50 15.01
N GLY A 370 0.66 16.55 15.69
CA GLY A 370 1.14 16.46 17.09
C GLY A 370 2.51 15.80 17.19
N ASP A 371 2.89 15.13 18.28
CA ASP A 371 4.21 14.46 18.45
C ASP A 371 4.45 13.22 17.55
N ALA A 372 4.04 13.29 16.29
CA ALA A 372 4.04 12.18 15.35
C ALA A 372 5.28 12.17 14.44
N LYS A 373 5.66 10.96 14.03
CA LYS A 373 6.63 10.70 12.96
C LYS A 373 5.92 10.47 11.62
N ALA A 374 6.66 10.59 10.53
CA ALA A 374 6.20 10.30 9.16
C ALA A 374 7.12 9.28 8.48
N SER A 375 6.57 8.60 7.47
CA SER A 375 7.28 7.59 6.69
C SER A 375 7.02 7.78 5.21
N TYR A 376 8.09 7.81 4.41
CA TYR A 376 8.01 7.81 2.96
C TYR A 376 8.66 6.54 2.42
N VAL A 377 7.88 5.72 1.74
CA VAL A 377 8.29 4.50 1.08
C VAL A 377 8.14 4.71 -0.42
N ILE A 378 9.25 4.77 -1.14
CA ILE A 378 9.30 4.80 -2.60
C ILE A 378 10.16 3.62 -3.03
N GLU A 379 9.55 2.55 -3.51
CA GLU A 379 10.30 1.36 -3.90
C GLU A 379 9.79 0.67 -5.15
N HIS A 380 10.72 0.08 -5.90
CA HIS A 380 10.39 -0.66 -7.11
C HIS A 380 9.54 0.18 -8.08
N ASN A 381 9.88 1.46 -8.26
CA ASN A 381 9.24 2.33 -9.24
C ASN A 381 10.18 2.67 -10.39
N THR A 382 9.63 2.75 -11.60
CA THR A 382 10.30 3.34 -12.76
C THR A 382 9.79 4.76 -12.96
N PHE A 383 10.65 5.76 -12.78
CA PHE A 383 10.40 7.16 -13.13
C PHE A 383 11.20 7.48 -14.39
N CYS A 384 10.52 7.79 -15.49
CA CYS A 384 11.16 8.14 -16.75
C CYS A 384 10.73 9.53 -17.20
N ARG A 385 11.66 10.50 -17.23
CA ARG A 385 11.43 11.87 -17.72
C ARG A 385 10.33 12.63 -16.97
N THR A 386 9.97 12.22 -15.76
CA THR A 386 8.87 12.84 -15.01
C THR A 386 9.13 14.32 -14.71
N MET A 387 10.39 14.71 -14.47
CA MET A 387 10.84 16.09 -14.19
C MET A 387 12.24 16.32 -14.75
N THR A 388 12.35 16.45 -16.08
CA THR A 388 13.65 16.52 -16.78
C THR A 388 14.46 17.78 -16.46
N GLY A 389 13.79 18.89 -16.08
CA GLY A 389 14.43 20.18 -15.83
C GLY A 389 14.20 20.79 -14.44
N LYS A 390 13.66 20.02 -13.49
CA LYS A 390 13.30 20.54 -12.16
C LYS A 390 13.49 19.48 -11.07
N ASP A 391 13.61 19.94 -9.82
CA ASP A 391 13.85 19.04 -8.69
C ASP A 391 12.76 17.96 -8.58
N PHE A 392 13.15 16.73 -8.21
CA PHE A 392 12.18 15.65 -8.01
C PHE A 392 11.16 16.00 -6.91
N ALA A 393 11.59 16.68 -5.85
CA ALA A 393 10.68 17.15 -4.82
C ALA A 393 11.02 18.56 -4.32
N ASN A 394 10.06 19.23 -3.69
CA ASN A 394 10.27 20.58 -3.15
C ASN A 394 9.52 20.82 -1.84
N ASN A 395 10.15 21.61 -0.96
CA ASN A 395 9.64 21.99 0.36
C ASN A 395 9.34 20.80 1.27
N LEU A 396 10.06 19.68 1.12
CA LEU A 396 10.02 18.61 2.10
C LEU A 396 10.70 19.08 3.38
N ALA A 397 10.10 18.71 4.52
CA ALA A 397 10.71 18.94 5.81
C ALA A 397 12.02 18.18 5.94
N ASN A 398 13.06 18.88 6.42
CA ASN A 398 14.37 18.29 6.72
C ASN A 398 14.48 18.11 8.24
N THR A 399 14.06 16.95 8.75
CA THR A 399 13.95 16.66 10.20
C THR A 399 14.08 15.17 10.48
N ASN A 400 14.57 14.82 11.67
CA ASN A 400 14.72 13.44 12.15
C ASN A 400 13.39 12.74 12.53
N THR A 401 12.26 13.43 12.39
CA THR A 401 10.92 12.86 12.59
C THR A 401 10.37 12.15 11.34
N ILE A 402 11.14 12.14 10.25
CA ILE A 402 10.79 11.49 8.99
C ILE A 402 11.75 10.32 8.74
N THR A 403 11.18 9.18 8.36
CA THR A 403 11.91 8.04 7.79
C THR A 403 11.65 8.00 6.29
N THR A 404 12.70 7.81 5.49
CA THR A 404 12.64 7.72 4.03
C THR A 404 13.26 6.41 3.58
N TYR A 405 12.44 5.49 3.10
CA TYR A 405 12.86 4.29 2.40
C TYR A 405 12.68 4.52 0.90
N CYS A 406 13.77 4.81 0.19
CA CYS A 406 13.73 5.08 -1.24
C CYS A 406 14.63 4.06 -1.93
N CYS A 407 14.15 2.86 -2.24
CA CYS A 407 15.02 1.74 -2.62
C CYS A 407 14.57 1.07 -3.91
N TYR A 408 15.51 0.49 -4.66
CA TYR A 408 15.23 -0.32 -5.83
C TYR A 408 14.41 0.42 -6.90
N ASN A 409 14.62 1.73 -7.08
CA ASN A 409 13.95 2.50 -8.12
C ASN A 409 14.85 2.74 -9.33
N ILE A 410 14.23 3.06 -10.46
CA ILE A 410 14.90 3.59 -11.65
C ILE A 410 14.48 5.05 -11.82
N PHE A 411 15.44 5.95 -11.88
CA PHE A 411 15.25 7.37 -12.15
C PHE A 411 15.90 7.73 -13.49
N GLU A 412 15.24 7.41 -14.60
CA GLU A 412 15.74 7.71 -15.95
C GLU A 412 15.39 9.16 -16.31
N ASP A 413 16.41 10.00 -16.48
CA ASP A 413 16.27 11.42 -16.80
C ASP A 413 15.39 12.20 -15.81
N VAL A 414 15.68 12.01 -14.52
CA VAL A 414 15.03 12.70 -13.40
C VAL A 414 16.05 13.58 -12.69
N PHE A 415 15.72 14.85 -12.49
CA PHE A 415 16.66 15.80 -11.93
C PHE A 415 16.55 15.93 -10.40
N ARG A 416 17.68 15.77 -9.69
CA ARG A 416 17.87 16.06 -8.25
C ARG A 416 16.97 15.26 -7.30
N LEU A 417 17.15 13.94 -7.28
CA LEU A 417 16.54 13.02 -6.32
C LEU A 417 16.79 13.42 -4.86
N TYR A 418 17.96 14.00 -4.55
CA TYR A 418 18.36 14.40 -3.20
C TYR A 418 17.40 15.40 -2.54
N GLN A 419 16.57 16.09 -3.31
CA GLN A 419 15.55 17.01 -2.79
C GLN A 419 14.37 16.26 -2.17
N PHE A 420 14.16 15.01 -2.54
CA PHE A 420 13.28 14.10 -1.84
C PHE A 420 13.97 13.48 -0.61
N VAL A 421 15.21 13.00 -0.78
CA VAL A 421 15.97 12.34 0.28
C VAL A 421 16.75 13.36 1.14
N GLN A 422 16.05 13.95 2.10
CA GLN A 422 16.57 15.01 2.97
C GLN A 422 17.61 14.52 3.99
N THR A 423 18.57 15.38 4.36
CA THR A 423 19.79 14.96 5.10
C THR A 423 19.59 14.72 6.59
N GLN A 424 18.56 15.30 7.20
CA GLN A 424 18.25 15.11 8.61
C GLN A 424 17.21 14.00 8.85
N THR A 425 16.71 13.34 7.80
CA THR A 425 15.81 12.19 7.92
C THR A 425 16.60 10.91 8.15
N VAL A 426 15.95 9.89 8.73
CA VAL A 426 16.47 8.51 8.71
C VAL A 426 16.22 7.97 7.30
N ARG A 427 17.25 7.54 6.59
CA ARG A 427 17.14 7.25 5.15
C ARG A 427 17.89 6.00 4.72
N THR A 428 17.27 5.25 3.82
CA THR A 428 17.85 4.07 3.15
C THR A 428 17.64 4.22 1.65
N THR A 429 18.69 4.00 0.85
CA THR A 429 18.63 4.25 -0.60
C THR A 429 19.25 3.14 -1.47
N ILE A 430 19.13 1.89 -1.04
CA ILE A 430 19.78 0.76 -1.70
C ILE A 430 19.19 0.47 -3.08
N GLY A 431 20.04 0.07 -4.03
CA GLY A 431 19.60 -0.44 -5.34
C GLY A 431 18.97 0.58 -6.29
N ASN A 432 18.98 1.88 -6.00
CA ASN A 432 18.50 2.86 -6.97
C ASN A 432 19.48 3.05 -8.14
N THR A 433 18.94 3.28 -9.32
CA THR A 433 19.69 3.81 -10.47
C THR A 433 19.18 5.19 -10.84
N ILE A 434 20.07 6.04 -11.36
CA ILE A 434 19.73 7.37 -11.86
C ILE A 434 20.47 7.64 -13.16
N SER A 435 19.85 8.36 -14.09
CA SER A 435 20.53 8.89 -15.26
C SER A 435 20.11 10.33 -15.51
N GLY A 436 21.02 11.10 -16.11
CA GLY A 436 20.80 12.48 -16.49
C GLY A 436 21.03 12.65 -17.99
N ILE A 437 19.95 12.73 -18.78
CA ILE A 437 20.02 12.87 -20.24
C ILE A 437 19.86 14.35 -20.61
N THR A 438 18.82 14.99 -20.08
CA THR A 438 18.52 16.41 -20.28
C THR A 438 19.42 17.28 -19.40
N ASN A 439 19.68 16.85 -18.17
CA ASN A 439 20.58 17.51 -17.22
C ASN A 439 21.53 16.48 -16.63
N ALA A 440 22.79 16.85 -16.42
CA ALA A 440 23.75 15.99 -15.74
C ALA A 440 23.27 15.61 -14.33
N VAL A 441 23.57 14.37 -13.90
CA VAL A 441 23.28 13.90 -12.55
C VAL A 441 23.97 14.81 -11.52
N ASN A 442 23.24 15.24 -10.50
CA ASN A 442 23.84 16.07 -9.47
C ASN A 442 24.77 15.23 -8.59
N SER A 443 25.92 15.78 -8.20
CA SER A 443 26.86 15.05 -7.34
C SER A 443 26.27 14.61 -6.02
N ASN A 444 25.24 15.28 -5.49
CA ASN A 444 24.54 14.84 -4.28
C ASN A 444 23.75 13.54 -4.48
N ASP A 445 23.31 13.23 -5.70
CA ASP A 445 22.54 12.03 -6.00
C ASP A 445 23.44 10.78 -6.08
N ASN A 446 24.64 10.91 -6.65
CA ASN A 446 25.54 9.80 -6.96
C ASN A 446 26.78 9.69 -6.05
N GLY A 447 26.79 10.34 -4.88
CA GLY A 447 27.81 10.08 -3.83
C GLY A 447 28.15 11.23 -2.89
N GLY A 448 27.82 12.47 -3.25
CA GLY A 448 28.03 13.67 -2.44
C GLY A 448 27.15 13.70 -1.19
N ARG A 449 25.93 13.15 -1.26
CA ARG A 449 25.13 12.79 -0.09
C ARG A 449 25.04 11.28 0.01
N LYS A 450 24.90 10.82 1.25
CA LYS A 450 24.82 9.42 1.61
C LYS A 450 23.59 9.16 2.45
N ASP A 451 23.05 7.95 2.37
CA ASP A 451 22.03 7.47 3.27
C ASP A 451 22.56 7.27 4.70
N SER A 452 21.71 6.79 5.62
CA SER A 452 22.10 6.56 7.01
C SER A 452 23.12 5.43 7.20
N ASN A 453 23.35 4.60 6.17
CA ASN A 453 24.32 3.49 6.17
C ASN A 453 25.58 3.82 5.35
N GLY A 454 25.70 5.03 4.81
CA GLY A 454 26.86 5.47 4.03
C GLY A 454 26.81 5.15 2.53
N ASN A 455 25.69 4.64 2.02
CA ASN A 455 25.50 4.38 0.59
C ASN A 455 25.21 5.68 -0.17
N PRO A 456 25.60 5.80 -1.46
CA PRO A 456 25.10 6.86 -2.33
C PRO A 456 23.56 6.78 -2.48
N LEU A 457 22.92 7.88 -2.87
CA LEU A 457 21.46 7.91 -3.04
C LEU A 457 21.01 7.08 -4.26
N ALA A 458 21.82 7.05 -5.31
CA ALA A 458 21.65 6.20 -6.48
C ALA A 458 23.00 5.93 -7.17
N THR A 459 23.04 4.89 -7.99
CA THR A 459 24.15 4.62 -8.91
C THR A 459 23.82 5.20 -10.28
N GLU A 460 24.75 5.91 -10.90
CA GLU A 460 24.54 6.46 -12.24
C GLU A 460 24.56 5.34 -13.29
N GLU A 461 23.44 5.12 -13.99
CA GLU A 461 23.27 4.07 -15.01
C GLU A 461 22.10 4.44 -15.95
N VAL A 462 22.37 4.47 -17.26
CA VAL A 462 21.36 4.72 -18.30
C VAL A 462 20.61 3.43 -18.64
N GLN A 463 19.28 3.47 -18.71
CA GLN A 463 18.45 2.32 -19.10
C GLN A 463 18.09 2.32 -20.59
N GLY A 464 18.06 3.48 -21.25
CA GLY A 464 17.83 3.57 -22.70
C GLY A 464 16.38 3.28 -23.10
N PHE A 465 15.42 3.59 -22.23
CA PHE A 465 14.00 3.45 -22.56
C PHE A 465 13.62 4.33 -23.77
N THR A 466 12.77 3.83 -24.65
CA THR A 466 12.30 4.55 -25.86
C THR A 466 10.79 4.80 -25.84
N ASP A 467 10.04 3.96 -25.13
CA ASP A 467 8.58 3.99 -25.04
C ASP A 467 8.03 5.16 -24.23
N TRP A 468 8.89 5.95 -23.58
CA TRP A 468 8.46 7.16 -22.86
C TRP A 468 7.77 8.20 -23.76
N SER A 469 7.99 8.13 -25.07
CA SER A 469 7.37 9.02 -26.06
C SER A 469 5.99 8.54 -26.53
N LYS A 470 5.59 7.32 -26.17
CA LYS A 470 4.30 6.72 -26.55
C LYS A 470 3.21 7.13 -25.57
N GLU A 471 2.08 7.61 -26.09
CA GLU A 471 0.86 7.68 -25.30
C GLU A 471 0.40 6.27 -24.90
N LEU A 472 -0.23 6.13 -23.73
CA LEU A 472 -0.81 4.84 -23.33
C LEU A 472 -1.94 4.44 -24.27
N ASP A 473 -1.88 3.20 -24.75
CA ASP A 473 -3.02 2.49 -25.30
C ASP A 473 -3.72 1.71 -24.19
N LEU A 474 -4.78 2.29 -23.63
CA LEU A 474 -5.54 1.70 -22.51
C LEU A 474 -6.24 0.37 -22.86
N THR A 475 -6.25 -0.03 -24.14
CA THR A 475 -6.80 -1.32 -24.59
C THR A 475 -5.73 -2.42 -24.67
N ALA A 476 -4.45 -2.03 -24.68
CA ALA A 476 -3.33 -2.96 -24.77
C ALA A 476 -2.83 -3.42 -23.39
N THR A 477 -2.25 -4.61 -23.35
CA THR A 477 -1.52 -5.10 -22.17
C THR A 477 -0.46 -4.08 -21.76
N ASN A 478 -0.42 -3.74 -20.47
CA ASN A 478 0.50 -2.75 -19.90
C ASN A 478 0.48 -1.39 -20.62
N GLY A 479 -0.62 -1.02 -21.27
CA GLY A 479 -0.73 0.25 -21.97
C GLY A 479 0.04 0.35 -23.29
N GLY A 480 0.52 -0.78 -23.83
CA GLY A 480 1.30 -0.81 -25.07
C GLY A 480 2.72 -0.26 -24.96
N VAL A 481 3.23 -0.12 -23.73
CA VAL A 481 4.58 0.38 -23.45
C VAL A 481 5.44 -0.67 -22.77
N ASP A 482 6.76 -0.53 -22.89
CA ASP A 482 7.77 -1.37 -22.26
C ASP A 482 8.89 -0.54 -21.63
N PHE A 483 9.13 -0.76 -20.33
CA PHE A 483 10.23 -0.16 -19.58
C PHE A 483 11.14 -1.24 -18.95
N THR A 484 11.37 -2.33 -19.68
CA THR A 484 12.31 -3.40 -19.31
C THR A 484 13.71 -2.85 -19.07
N PRO A 485 14.23 -2.91 -17.83
CA PRO A 485 15.54 -2.35 -17.50
C PRO A 485 16.67 -3.08 -18.23
N THR A 486 17.61 -2.33 -18.80
CA THR A 486 18.73 -2.89 -19.57
C THR A 486 20.03 -2.88 -18.78
N GLY A 487 20.17 -1.94 -17.85
CA GLY A 487 21.35 -1.72 -17.02
C GLY A 487 21.66 -2.88 -16.08
N SER A 488 22.95 -3.07 -15.80
CA SER A 488 23.45 -4.17 -15.00
C SER A 488 23.12 -4.03 -13.52
N VAL A 489 23.21 -2.81 -12.97
CA VAL A 489 22.87 -2.51 -11.57
C VAL A 489 21.37 -2.66 -11.36
N ALA A 490 20.55 -2.14 -12.28
CA ALA A 490 19.10 -2.32 -12.23
C ALA A 490 18.73 -3.81 -12.26
N LYS A 491 19.29 -4.59 -13.21
CA LYS A 491 19.02 -6.04 -13.32
C LYS A 491 19.42 -6.83 -12.08
N GLN A 492 20.59 -6.53 -11.51
CA GLN A 492 21.09 -7.20 -10.32
C GLN A 492 20.16 -6.99 -9.11
N ASN A 493 19.68 -5.76 -8.93
CA ASN A 493 18.88 -5.38 -7.77
C ASN A 493 17.36 -5.46 -8.01
N LYS A 494 16.93 -5.88 -9.21
CA LYS A 494 15.52 -5.84 -9.64
C LYS A 494 14.90 -4.45 -9.43
N SER A 495 15.65 -3.41 -9.78
CA SER A 495 15.26 -2.02 -9.62
C SER A 495 14.20 -1.61 -10.64
N GLY A 496 13.29 -0.73 -10.25
CA GLY A 496 12.18 -0.31 -11.10
C GLY A 496 10.96 -1.18 -10.92
N ASP A 497 9.94 -0.91 -11.74
CA ASP A 497 8.67 -1.61 -11.68
C ASP A 497 8.83 -3.11 -12.01
N PRO A 498 8.48 -4.03 -11.09
CA PRO A 498 8.68 -5.47 -11.27
C PRO A 498 7.95 -6.06 -12.48
N ARG A 499 6.92 -5.38 -12.99
CA ARG A 499 6.17 -5.79 -14.18
C ARG A 499 7.03 -5.98 -15.41
N TRP A 500 8.16 -5.27 -15.51
CA TRP A 500 9.02 -5.30 -16.70
C TRP A 500 10.14 -6.33 -16.64
N TYR A 501 10.21 -7.15 -15.60
CA TYR A 501 11.20 -8.23 -15.48
C TYR A 501 10.66 -9.61 -15.88
N LYS A 502 9.42 -9.66 -16.38
CA LYS A 502 8.69 -10.90 -16.65
C LYS A 502 9.00 -11.46 -18.03
#